data_AF-A0A8J5M2F6-F1
#
_entry.id   AF-A0A8J5M2F6-F1
#
_cell.length_a   1.000
_cell.length_b   1.000
_cell.length_c   1.000
_cell.angle_alpha   90.00
_cell.angle_beta   90.00
_cell.angle_gamma   90.00
#
_symmetry.space_group_name_H-M   'P 1'
#
loop_
_entity.id
_entity.type
_entity.pdbx_description
1 polymer ?
#
loop_
_entity_poly.entity_id
_entity_poly.type
_entity_poly.pdbx_seq_one_letter_code
_entity_poly.pdbx_strand_id
1 'polypeptide(L)' 'MKMFTWLIDIAIINSHTLLNTVRPAAVSDVELREFKRRLTDSLTKTEKCNKQRRELHKNAC' A
#
# COMPACT_ATOMS: atom_id res chain seq x y z
N MET A 1 -1.21 20.69 -0.46
CA MET A 1 -1.05 19.32 0.12
C MET A 1 -2.37 18.69 0.57
N LYS A 2 -3.27 19.37 1.30
CA LYS A 2 -4.51 18.76 1.83
C LYS A 2 -5.41 18.09 0.78
N MET A 3 -5.66 18.73 -0.36
CA MET A 3 -6.51 18.15 -1.43
C MET A 3 -5.95 16.83 -1.98
N PHE A 4 -4.64 16.72 -2.14
CA PHE A 4 -4.01 15.52 -2.68
C PHE A 4 -4.14 14.33 -1.72
N THR A 5 -3.93 14.56 -0.42
CA THR A 5 -4.14 13.53 0.61
C THR A 5 -5.60 13.05 0.63
N TRP A 6 -6.55 13.98 0.52
CA TRP A 6 -7.98 13.65 0.46
C TRP A 6 -8.34 12.81 -0.77
N LEU A 7 -7.79 13.15 -1.95
CA LEU A 7 -8.00 12.37 -3.16
C LEU A 7 -7.44 10.95 -3.04
N ILE A 8 -6.28 10.79 -2.40
CA ILE A 8 -5.71 9.47 -2.11
C ILE A 8 -6.62 8.68 -1.17
N ASP A 9 -7.12 9.29 -0.09
CA ASP A 9 -8.01 8.62 0.85
C ASP A 9 -9.29 8.13 0.16
N ILE A 10 -9.90 8.96 -0.69
CA ILE A 10 -11.09 8.60 -1.49
C ILE A 10 -10.77 7.44 -2.45
N ALA A 11 -9.65 7.52 -3.18
CA ALA A 11 -9.26 6.49 -4.13
C ALA A 11 -9.03 5.13 -3.45
N ILE A 12 -8.41 5.12 -2.27
CA ILE A 12 -8.17 3.92 -1.47
C ILE A 12 -9.49 3.30 -1.01
N ILE A 13 -10.41 4.10 -0.47
CA ILE A 13 -11.72 3.62 0.00
C ILE A 13 -12.51 3.04 -1.17
N ASN A 14 -12.60 3.76 -2.29
CA ASN A 14 -13.33 3.30 -3.47
C ASN A 14 -12.75 1.99 -4.03
N SER A 15 -11.42 1.85 -4.03
CA SER A 15 -10.76 0.62 -4.48
C SER A 15 -11.06 -0.57 -3.57
N HIS A 16 -11.08 -0.36 -2.25
CA HIS A 16 -11.45 -1.39 -1.27
C HIS A 16 -12.91 -1.82 -1.43
N THR A 17 -13.83 -0.86 -1.55
CA THR A 17 -15.25 -1.13 -1.79
C THR A 17 -15.45 -1.89 -3.10
N LEU A 18 -14.83 -1.44 -4.19
CA LEU A 18 -14.92 -2.11 -5.50
C LEU A 18 -14.43 -3.56 -5.42
N LEU A 19 -13.32 -3.80 -4.75
CA LEU A 19 -12.75 -5.14 -4.61
C LEU A 19 -13.69 -6.07 -3.81
N ASN A 20 -14.30 -5.56 -2.73
CA ASN A 20 -15.30 -6.29 -1.95
C ASN A 20 -16.57 -6.59 -2.76
N THR A 21 -16.97 -5.70 -3.66
CA THR A 21 -18.15 -5.90 -4.52
C THR A 21 -17.89 -6.90 -5.66
N VAL A 22 -16.74 -6.80 -6.33
CA VAL A 22 -16.45 -7.60 -7.54
C VAL A 22 -15.88 -8.98 -7.20
N ARG A 23 -15.16 -9.11 -6.08
CA ARG A 23 -14.51 -10.36 -5.68
C ARG A 23 -14.69 -10.66 -4.19
N PRO A 24 -15.93 -10.85 -3.71
CA PRO A 24 -16.20 -11.05 -2.29
C PRO A 24 -15.43 -12.24 -1.69
N ALA A 25 -15.22 -13.32 -2.45
CA ALA A 25 -14.48 -14.50 -1.99
C ALA A 25 -12.95 -14.29 -1.87
N ALA A 26 -12.38 -13.32 -2.60
CA ALA A 26 -10.94 -13.02 -2.54
C ALA A 26 -10.57 -12.05 -1.40
N VAL A 27 -11.58 -11.43 -0.80
CA VAL A 27 -11.43 -10.31 0.15
C VAL A 27 -12.26 -10.53 1.41
N SER A 28 -12.98 -11.65 1.53
CA SER A 28 -13.67 -12.01 2.76
C SER A 28 -12.65 -11.93 3.92
N ASP A 29 -12.91 -11.03 4.86
CA ASP A 29 -12.09 -10.68 6.02
C ASP A 29 -10.90 -9.72 5.84
N VAL A 30 -10.75 -9.03 4.70
CA VAL A 30 -9.74 -7.95 4.60
C VAL A 30 -10.34 -6.62 5.06
N GLU A 31 -10.07 -6.26 6.32
CA GLU A 31 -10.36 -4.93 6.85
C GLU A 31 -9.69 -3.81 6.01
N LEU A 32 -10.31 -2.63 5.95
CA LEU A 32 -9.75 -1.46 5.26
C LEU A 32 -8.34 -1.11 5.73
N ARG A 33 -8.05 -1.30 7.02
CA ARG A 33 -6.71 -1.09 7.61
C ARG A 33 -5.68 -2.03 7.00
N GLU A 34 -6.01 -3.31 6.87
CA GLU A 34 -5.10 -4.30 6.27
C GLU A 34 -4.93 -4.06 4.77
N PHE A 35 -6.00 -3.66 4.08
CA PHE A 35 -5.92 -3.22 2.68
C PHE A 35 -4.95 -2.05 2.49
N LYS A 36 -5.06 -1.01 3.33
CA LYS A 36 -4.14 0.14 3.33
C LYS A 36 -2.69 -0.29 3.56
N ARG A 37 -2.46 -1.22 4.50
CA ARG A 37 -1.11 -1.75 4.78
C ARG A 37 -0.53 -2.47 3.57
N ARG A 38 -1.28 -3.41 2.98
CA ARG A 38 -0.85 -4.17 1.79
C ARG A 38 -0.59 -3.27 0.59
N LEU A 39 -1.44 -2.27 0.36
CA LEU A 39 -1.25 -1.29 -0.70
C LEU A 39 0.06 -0.51 -0.48
N THR A 40 0.29 -0.02 0.74
CA THR A 40 1.52 0.70 1.10
C THR A 40 2.74 -0.18 0.89
N ASP A 41 2.70 -1.44 1.36
CA ASP A 41 3.80 -2.38 1.18
C ASP A 41 4.07 -2.68 -0.29
N SER A 42 3.03 -2.84 -1.11
CA SER A 42 3.15 -3.07 -2.54
C SER A 42 3.80 -1.87 -3.25
N LEU A 43 3.31 -0.65 -2.99
CA LEU A 43 3.82 0.57 -3.62
C LEU A 43 5.24 0.93 -3.17
N THR A 44 5.62 0.59 -1.94
CA THR A 44 6.92 0.96 -1.36
C THR A 44 7.96 -0.16 -1.40
N LYS A 45 7.60 -1.36 -1.86
CA LYS A 45 8.49 -2.53 -1.87
C LYS A 45 9.84 -2.25 -2.52
N THR A 46 9.82 -1.62 -3.70
CA THR A 46 11.03 -1.31 -4.47
C THR A 46 11.92 -0.33 -3.71
N GLU A 47 11.35 0.72 -3.14
CA GLU A 47 12.14 1.70 -2.39
C GLU A 47 12.67 1.15 -1.07
N LYS A 48 11.91 0.28 -0.38
CA LYS A 48 12.42 -0.46 0.78
C LYS A 48 13.64 -1.29 0.40
N CYS A 49 13.57 -2.03 -0.72
CA CYS A 49 14.70 -2.84 -1.21
C CYS A 49 15.91 -1.97 -1.62
N ASN A 50 15.67 -0.88 -2.36
CA ASN A 50 16.72 0.05 -2.76
C ASN A 50 17.40 0.71 -1.56
N LYS A 51 16.64 1.06 -0.52
CA LYS A 51 17.17 1.60 0.73
C LYS A 51 18.05 0.57 1.44
N GLN A 52 17.57 -0.66 1.59
CA GLN A 52 18.34 -1.75 2.20
C GLN A 52 19.67 -2.01 1.46
N ARG A 53 19.65 -2.03 0.13
CA ARG A 53 20.86 -2.17 -0.69
C ARG A 53 21.87 -1.05 -0.44
N ARG A 54 21.40 0.20 -0.33
CA ARG A 54 22.25 1.35 -0.02
C ARG A 54 22.86 1.26 1.39
N GLU A 55 22.10 0.79 2.37
CA GLU A 55 22.58 0.60 3.74
C GLU A 55 23.63 -0.51 3.82
N LEU A 56 23.41 -1.64 3.15
CA LEU A 56 24.39 -2.73 3.06
C LEU A 56 25.70 -2.27 2.39
N HIS A 57 25.62 -1.50 1.30
CA HIS A 57 26.80 -0.94 0.65
C HIS A 57 27.57 0.06 1.52
N LYS A 58 26.88 0.83 2.37
CA LYS A 58 27.52 1.75 3.32
C LYS A 58 28.26 1.04 4.45
N ASN A 59 27.73 -0.10 4.91
CA ASN A 59 28.30 -0.86 6.02
C ASN A 59 29.45 -1.80 5.58
N ALA A 60 29.65 -1.98 4.28
CA ALA A 60 30.70 -2.83 3.70
C ALA A 60 31.97 -2.05 3.30
N CYS A 61 31.99 -0.73 3.52
CA CYS A 61 33.12 0.17 3.27
C CYS A 61 33.60 0.75 4.61
#